data_AF-A0A0T2QGH5-F1
#
_entry.id   AF-A0A0T2QGH5-F1
#
_cell.length_a   1.000
_cell.length_b   1.000
_cell.length_c   1.000
_cell.angle_alpha   90.00
_cell.angle_beta   90.00
_cell.angle_gamma   90.00
#
_symmetry.space_group_name_H-M   'P 1'
#
loop_
_entity.id
_entity.type
_entity.pdbx_description
1 polymer ?
#
loop_
_entity_poly.entity_id
_entity_poly.type
_entity_poly.pdbx_seq_one_letter_code
_entity_poly.pdbx_strand_id
1 'polypeptide(L)'
;MLLGGCGETEPDTVKAALVISGGPILTMEGDTPSYAEAVLVRDGKIAFVGSEAEAKRQAGSGAELKDLAGKVMLPGFIDPHSHFMDSLTMSDRVNVSAPPVGPASTPDEIVAVLRNPL
;
A
#
# COMPACT_ATOMS: atom_id res chain seq x y z
N MET A 1 7.05 -44.28 -26.33
CA MET A 1 5.93 -44.79 -25.52
C MET A 1 5.19 -43.57 -25.01
N LEU A 2 4.06 -43.25 -25.63
CA LEU A 2 3.18 -42.12 -25.30
C LEU A 2 2.29 -42.54 -24.11
N LEU A 3 2.30 -41.77 -23.04
CA LEU A 3 1.29 -41.84 -21.98
C LEU A 3 0.76 -40.42 -21.76
N GLY A 4 -0.35 -40.13 -22.42
CA GLY A 4 -1.15 -38.93 -22.16
C GLY A 4 -1.95 -39.11 -20.87
N GLY A 5 -1.79 -38.18 -19.95
CA GLY A 5 -2.70 -38.00 -18.81
C GLY A 5 -3.70 -36.91 -19.14
N CYS A 6 -4.98 -37.27 -19.21
CA CYS A 6 -6.06 -36.30 -19.03
C CYS A 6 -6.01 -35.85 -17.57
N GLY A 7 -5.37 -34.70 -17.32
CA GLY A 7 -5.64 -33.96 -16.10
C GLY A 7 -7.02 -33.34 -16.24
N GLU A 8 -7.94 -33.72 -15.35
CA GLU A 8 -9.11 -32.91 -15.06
C GLU A 8 -8.61 -31.48 -14.83
N THR A 9 -9.09 -30.52 -15.62
CA THR A 9 -8.93 -29.11 -15.26
C THR A 9 -9.57 -28.96 -13.90
N GLU A 10 -8.74 -28.81 -12.85
CA GLU A 10 -9.18 -28.24 -11.59
C GLU A 10 -10.04 -27.00 -11.94
N PRO A 11 -11.18 -26.78 -11.25
CA PRO A 11 -11.97 -25.60 -11.50
C PRO A 11 -11.02 -24.42 -11.37
N ASP A 12 -10.77 -23.76 -12.51
CA ASP A 12 -9.90 -22.61 -12.66
C ASP A 12 -10.16 -21.73 -11.45
N THR A 13 -9.23 -21.75 -10.49
CA THR A 13 -9.40 -21.09 -9.19
C THR A 13 -9.91 -19.72 -9.50
N VAL A 14 -11.18 -19.41 -9.16
CA VAL A 14 -11.85 -18.19 -9.61
C VAL A 14 -10.85 -17.06 -9.41
N LYS A 15 -10.32 -16.56 -10.53
CA LYS A 15 -9.15 -15.70 -10.55
C LYS A 15 -9.35 -14.62 -9.51
N ALA A 16 -8.55 -14.61 -8.44
CA ALA A 16 -8.89 -13.89 -7.21
C ALA A 16 -9.17 -12.41 -7.53
N ALA A 17 -10.47 -12.08 -7.53
CA ALA A 17 -10.98 -10.78 -7.91
C ALA A 17 -11.33 -10.02 -6.65
N LEU A 18 -10.86 -8.78 -6.54
CA LEU A 18 -11.12 -7.89 -5.42
C LEU A 18 -11.77 -6.62 -5.95
N VAL A 19 -12.92 -6.25 -5.43
CA VAL A 19 -13.55 -4.94 -5.66
C VAL A 19 -13.38 -4.08 -4.41
N ILE A 20 -12.75 -2.93 -4.56
CA ILE A 20 -12.58 -1.93 -3.49
C ILE A 20 -13.54 -0.77 -3.78
N SER A 21 -14.42 -0.41 -2.83
CA SER A 21 -15.42 0.66 -2.98
C SER A 21 -15.81 1.28 -1.63
N GLY A 22 -16.81 2.16 -1.58
CA GLY A 22 -17.37 2.69 -0.32
C GLY A 22 -16.63 3.91 0.26
N GLY A 23 -15.83 4.60 -0.55
CA GLY A 23 -15.13 5.82 -0.18
C GLY A 23 -14.58 6.53 -1.43
N PRO A 24 -14.08 7.77 -1.31
CA PRO A 24 -13.51 8.48 -2.45
C PRO A 24 -12.23 7.80 -2.94
N ILE A 25 -12.17 7.49 -4.24
CA ILE A 25 -10.97 6.93 -4.89
C ILE A 25 -10.43 7.96 -5.85
N LEU A 26 -9.27 8.54 -5.55
CA LEU A 26 -8.61 9.52 -6.41
C LEU A 26 -7.54 8.81 -7.25
N THR A 27 -7.69 8.82 -8.57
CA THR A 27 -6.83 8.02 -9.48
C THR A 27 -5.52 8.68 -9.83
N MET A 28 -5.44 10.01 -9.71
CA MET A 28 -4.35 10.85 -10.24
C MET A 28 -4.15 10.68 -11.76
N GLU A 29 -5.20 10.31 -12.49
CA GLU A 29 -5.18 10.30 -13.96
C GLU A 29 -5.28 11.73 -14.51
N GLY A 30 -4.26 12.16 -15.24
CA GLY A 30 -4.20 13.50 -15.85
C GLY A 30 -3.78 14.60 -14.87
N ASP A 31 -4.01 15.85 -15.27
CA ASP A 31 -3.54 17.04 -14.53
C ASP A 31 -4.55 17.57 -13.50
N THR A 32 -5.75 16.98 -13.43
CA THR A 32 -6.82 17.40 -12.52
C THR A 32 -7.35 16.22 -11.70
N PRO A 33 -7.91 16.46 -10.50
CA PRO A 33 -8.44 15.37 -9.67
C PRO A 33 -9.57 14.60 -10.37
N SER A 34 -9.33 13.32 -10.66
CA SER A 34 -10.32 12.38 -11.19
C SER A 34 -10.70 11.35 -10.14
N TYR A 35 -12.01 11.19 -9.89
CA TYR A 35 -12.54 10.29 -8.87
C TYR A 35 -13.26 9.11 -9.49
N ALA A 36 -13.10 7.94 -8.87
CA ALA A 36 -13.83 6.72 -9.17
C ALA A 36 -14.62 6.24 -7.94
N GLU A 37 -15.63 5.39 -8.17
CA GLU A 37 -16.42 4.78 -7.10
C GLU A 37 -15.84 3.42 -6.67
N ALA A 38 -15.18 2.72 -7.60
CA ALA A 38 -14.58 1.42 -7.33
C ALA A 38 -13.36 1.11 -8.19
N VAL A 39 -12.52 0.22 -7.66
CA VAL A 39 -11.39 -0.41 -8.35
C VAL A 39 -11.56 -1.93 -8.30
N LEU A 40 -11.49 -2.57 -9.46
CA LEU A 40 -11.41 -4.03 -9.58
C LEU A 40 -9.95 -4.43 -9.78
N VAL A 41 -9.47 -5.32 -8.92
CA VAL A 41 -8.15 -5.94 -9.00
C VAL A 41 -8.31 -7.42 -9.37
N ARG A 42 -7.49 -7.90 -10.30
CA ARG A 42 -7.33 -9.31 -10.66
C ARG A 42 -5.85 -9.65 -10.75
N ASP A 43 -5.43 -10.71 -10.08
CA ASP A 43 -4.02 -11.16 -10.04
C ASP A 43 -3.04 -10.05 -9.66
N GLY A 44 -3.43 -9.23 -8.66
CA GLY A 44 -2.62 -8.11 -8.21
C GLY A 44 -2.51 -6.93 -9.19
N LYS A 45 -3.28 -6.92 -10.28
CA LYS A 45 -3.33 -5.83 -11.26
C LYS A 45 -4.69 -5.16 -11.29
N ILE A 46 -4.73 -3.86 -11.52
CA ILE A 46 -5.96 -3.12 -11.75
C ILE A 46 -6.54 -3.58 -13.09
N ALA A 47 -7.75 -4.15 -13.06
CA ALA A 47 -8.47 -4.62 -14.23
C ALA A 47 -9.57 -3.62 -14.67
N PHE A 48 -10.11 -2.84 -13.73
CA PHE A 48 -11.11 -1.80 -14.02
C PHE A 48 -11.11 -0.72 -12.94
N VAL A 49 -11.39 0.52 -13.36
CA VAL A 49 -11.60 1.69 -12.48
C VAL A 49 -12.83 2.43 -13.00
N GLY A 50 -13.79 2.74 -12.14
CA GLY A 50 -15.01 3.43 -12.56
C GLY A 50 -16.15 3.27 -11.58
N SER A 51 -17.37 3.03 -12.08
CA SER A 51 -18.56 2.87 -11.24
C SER A 51 -18.52 1.57 -10.44
N GLU A 52 -19.09 1.60 -9.22
CA GLU A 52 -19.14 0.43 -8.35
C GLU A 52 -19.99 -0.69 -8.95
N ALA A 53 -21.12 -0.33 -9.57
CA ALA A 53 -22.00 -1.28 -10.22
C ALA A 53 -21.28 -2.03 -11.36
N GLU A 54 -20.46 -1.33 -12.14
CA GLU A 54 -19.72 -1.97 -13.22
C GLU A 54 -18.56 -2.83 -12.74
N ALA A 55 -17.82 -2.36 -11.74
CA ALA A 55 -16.76 -3.15 -11.11
C ALA A 55 -17.32 -4.48 -10.58
N LYS A 56 -18.48 -4.45 -9.88
CA LYS A 56 -19.16 -5.66 -9.37
C LYS A 56 -19.65 -6.59 -10.49
N ARG A 57 -20.25 -6.04 -11.55
CA ARG A 57 -20.67 -6.84 -12.73
C ARG A 57 -19.48 -7.52 -13.40
N GLN A 58 -18.40 -6.78 -13.63
CA GLN A 58 -17.20 -7.31 -14.28
C GLN A 58 -16.48 -8.33 -13.41
N ALA A 59 -16.48 -8.15 -12.08
CA ALA A 59 -15.83 -9.04 -11.13
C ALA A 59 -16.40 -10.46 -11.19
N GLY A 60 -17.73 -10.59 -11.32
CA GLY A 60 -18.44 -11.87 -11.30
C GLY A 60 -18.71 -12.39 -9.88
N SER A 61 -19.33 -13.57 -9.80
CA SER A 61 -19.61 -14.22 -8.52
C SER A 61 -18.32 -14.70 -7.84
N GLY A 62 -18.21 -14.49 -6.52
CA GLY A 62 -17.08 -14.97 -5.73
C GLY A 62 -15.93 -13.96 -5.57
N ALA A 63 -16.06 -12.73 -6.09
CA ALA A 63 -15.12 -11.66 -5.82
C ALA A 63 -15.15 -11.24 -4.34
N GLU A 64 -13.98 -10.95 -3.78
CA GLU A 64 -13.86 -10.28 -2.48
C GLU A 64 -14.34 -8.83 -2.63
N LEU A 65 -15.12 -8.35 -1.67
CA LEU A 65 -15.57 -6.97 -1.60
C LEU A 65 -14.92 -6.29 -0.39
N LYS A 66 -14.21 -5.18 -0.64
CA LYS A 66 -13.55 -4.39 0.39
C LYS A 66 -14.16 -2.99 0.45
N ASP A 67 -14.91 -2.75 1.53
CA ASP A 67 -15.47 -1.44 1.84
C ASP A 67 -14.42 -0.54 2.51
N LEU A 68 -14.23 0.65 1.97
CA LEU A 68 -13.36 1.70 2.50
C LEU A 68 -13.95 2.38 3.73
N ALA A 69 -15.27 2.24 3.97
CA ALA A 69 -16.00 2.87 5.06
C ALA A 69 -15.72 4.38 5.13
N GLY A 70 -15.87 5.05 3.98
CA GLY A 70 -15.66 6.49 3.80
C GLY A 70 -14.21 6.96 3.72
N LYS A 71 -13.21 6.06 3.83
CA LYS A 71 -11.78 6.41 3.71
C LYS A 71 -11.38 6.67 2.26
N VAL A 72 -10.34 7.47 2.08
CA VAL A 72 -9.78 7.81 0.77
C VAL A 72 -8.82 6.71 0.30
N MET A 73 -8.93 6.32 -0.97
CA MET A 73 -7.93 5.52 -1.67
C MET A 73 -7.15 6.40 -2.66
N LEU A 74 -5.83 6.21 -2.69
CA LEU A 74 -4.86 6.93 -3.52
C LEU A 74 -3.91 5.91 -4.16
N PRO A 75 -3.20 6.25 -5.26
CA PRO A 75 -2.03 5.50 -5.68
C PRO A 75 -1.02 5.43 -4.54
N GLY A 76 -0.31 4.29 -4.43
CA GLY A 76 0.76 4.14 -3.45
C GLY A 76 1.85 5.18 -3.68
N PHE A 77 2.43 5.72 -2.60
CA PHE A 77 3.59 6.59 -2.72
C PHE A 77 4.78 5.82 -3.29
N ILE A 78 5.50 6.47 -4.20
CA ILE A 78 6.75 5.96 -4.76
C ILE A 78 7.87 6.76 -4.12
N ASP A 79 8.76 6.08 -3.41
CA ASP A 79 10.00 6.65 -2.91
C ASP A 79 11.11 6.40 -3.95
N PRO A 80 11.53 7.43 -4.71
CA PRO A 80 12.55 7.27 -5.74
C PRO A 80 13.97 7.22 -5.16
N HIS A 81 14.16 7.63 -3.91
CA HIS A 81 15.49 7.74 -3.31
C HIS A 81 15.43 7.73 -1.79
N SER A 82 15.86 6.61 -1.21
CA SER A 82 15.96 6.42 0.23
C SER A 82 17.19 5.64 0.63
N HIS A 83 17.74 6.00 1.78
CA HIS A 83 18.83 5.28 2.44
C HIS A 83 18.26 4.23 3.41
N PHE A 84 17.50 3.27 2.90
CA PHE A 84 16.75 2.31 3.72
C PHE A 84 17.61 1.59 4.77
N MET A 85 18.83 1.19 4.39
CA MET A 85 19.76 0.55 5.33
C MET A 85 20.25 1.50 6.42
N ASP A 86 20.51 2.78 6.09
CA ASP A 86 20.90 3.76 7.10
C ASP A 86 19.76 4.06 8.05
N SER A 87 18.50 4.04 7.57
CA SER A 87 17.31 4.22 8.41
C SER A 87 17.22 3.19 9.53
N LEU A 88 17.58 1.92 9.26
CA LEU A 88 17.64 0.88 10.28
C LEU A 88 18.68 1.21 11.35
N THR A 89 19.90 1.58 10.93
CA THR A 89 20.97 1.93 11.88
C THR A 89 20.67 3.22 12.64
N MET A 90 19.87 4.12 12.07
CA MET A 90 19.51 5.40 12.69
C MET A 90 18.59 5.19 13.88
N SER A 91 17.72 4.17 13.86
CA SER A 91 16.86 3.83 15.00
C SER A 91 17.65 3.41 16.25
N ASP A 92 18.86 2.89 16.08
CA ASP A 92 19.76 2.49 17.18
C ASP A 92 20.68 3.64 17.66
N ARG A 93 20.60 4.82 17.03
CA ARG A 93 21.44 5.97 17.42
C ARG A 93 20.78 6.75 18.54
N VAL A 94 21.58 7.15 19.52
CA VAL A 94 21.17 8.12 20.53
C VAL A 94 20.92 9.46 19.85
N ASN A 95 19.70 10.01 19.98
CA ASN A 95 19.36 11.30 19.42
C ASN A 95 20.00 12.44 20.22
N VAL A 96 21.14 12.94 19.76
CA VAL A 96 21.86 14.09 20.33
C VAL A 96 21.66 15.38 19.54
N SER A 97 20.64 15.42 18.68
CA SER A 97 20.30 16.61 17.90
C SER A 97 19.87 17.76 18.81
N ALA A 98 20.00 18.99 18.32
CA ALA A 98 19.48 20.17 18.99
C ALA A 98 17.93 20.25 18.95
N PRO A 99 17.29 20.97 19.88
CA PRO A 99 15.87 21.27 19.82
C PRO A 99 15.51 21.99 18.51
N PRO A 100 14.30 21.74 17.96
CA PRO A 100 13.24 20.89 18.51
C PRO A 100 13.39 19.39 18.18
N VAL A 101 14.44 18.98 17.45
CA VAL A 101 14.61 17.61 16.93
C VAL A 101 15.13 16.66 18.00
N GLY A 102 15.99 17.15 18.90
CA GLY A 102 16.52 16.38 20.00
C GLY A 102 16.73 17.22 21.27
N PRO A 103 17.23 16.60 22.34
CA PRO A 103 17.24 17.19 23.67
C PRO A 103 18.47 18.05 23.99
N ALA A 104 19.51 18.10 23.14
CA ALA A 104 20.82 18.64 23.54
C ALA A 104 21.33 19.76 22.62
N SER A 105 21.63 20.92 23.18
CA SER A 105 22.21 22.08 22.48
C SER A 105 23.63 22.41 22.93
N THR A 106 24.10 21.83 24.03
CA THR A 106 25.44 22.06 24.59
C THR A 106 26.25 20.76 24.69
N PRO A 107 27.60 20.83 24.73
CA PRO A 107 28.43 19.65 24.93
C PRO A 107 28.08 18.84 26.19
N ASP A 108 27.77 19.51 27.30
CA ASP A 108 27.39 18.85 28.56
C ASP A 108 26.06 18.11 28.44
N GLU A 109 25.08 18.69 27.75
CA GLU A 109 23.80 18.03 27.47
C GLU A 109 23.98 16.83 26.54
N ILE A 110 24.82 16.93 25.51
CA ILE A 110 25.14 15.79 24.61
C ILE A 110 25.74 14.64 25.41
N VAL A 111 26.72 14.93 26.28
CA VAL A 111 27.36 13.92 27.15
C VAL A 111 26.35 13.30 28.11
N ALA A 112 25.46 14.10 28.70
CA ALA A 112 24.42 13.60 29.59
C ALA A 112 23.47 12.62 28.88
N VAL A 113 23.03 12.95 27.67
CA VAL A 113 22.16 12.11 26.84
C VAL A 113 22.85 10.81 26.42
N LEU A 114 24.13 10.86 26.07
CA LEU A 114 24.90 9.64 25.73
C LEU A 114 25.10 8.69 26.91
N ARG A 115 25.20 9.22 28.14
CA ARG A 115 25.38 8.41 29.36
C ARG A 115 24.10 7.74 29.84
N ASN A 116 22.95 8.34 29.54
CA ASN A 116 21.66 7.85 30.00
C ASN A 116 20.61 8.01 28.88
N PRO A 117 20.74 7.24 27.78
CA PRO A 117 19.82 7.30 26.66
C PRO A 117 18.40 6.93 27.13
N LEU A 118 17.40 7.66 26.61
CA LEU A 118 15.98 7.43 26.88
C LEU A 118 15.48 6.11 26.29
#